data_AF-A0A497P9C6-F1
#
_entry.id   AF-A0A497P9C6-F1
#
_cell.length_a   1.000
_cell.length_b   1.000
_cell.length_c   1.000
_cell.angle_alpha   90.00
_cell.angle_beta   90.00
_cell.angle_gamma   90.00
#
_symmetry.space_group_name_H-M   'P 1'
#
loop_
_entity.id
_entity.type
_entity.pdbx_description
1 polymer ?
#
loop_
_entity_poly.entity_id
_entity_poly.type
_entity_poly.pdbx_seq_one_letter_code
_entity_poly.pdbx_strand_id
1 'polypeptide(L)' 'MLGVSLSGVQKTVRPTTVVVTERKTVADLLQELDLSRDHVVLSGGRRLSLDDIVDEDDTVVILPLITGG' A
#
# COMPACT_ATOMS: atom_id res chain seq x y z
N MET A 1 39.79 -10.02 -16.74
CA MET A 1 39.37 -8.92 -15.85
C MET A 1 38.49 -7.99 -16.66
N LEU A 2 37.16 -8.06 -16.51
CA LEU A 2 36.22 -7.10 -17.09
C LEU A 2 35.01 -6.99 -16.14
N GLY A 3 34.95 -5.82 -15.50
CA GLY A 3 33.87 -5.12 -14.80
C GLY A 3 32.68 -5.90 -14.23
N VAL A 4 32.58 -5.91 -12.90
CA VAL A 4 31.31 -6.02 -12.16
C VAL A 4 30.73 -4.61 -11.92
N SER A 5 29.45 -4.37 -12.29
CA SER A 5 28.54 -3.32 -11.77
C SER A 5 27.42 -3.00 -12.78
N LEU A 6 26.12 -2.83 -12.48
CA LEU A 6 25.40 -2.55 -11.23
C LEU A 6 24.06 -3.29 -11.20
N SER A 7 23.75 -3.75 -10.00
CA SER A 7 22.50 -4.36 -9.54
C SER A 7 21.30 -3.43 -9.78
N GLY A 8 20.53 -3.68 -10.83
CA GLY A 8 19.21 -3.09 -11.04
C GLY A 8 18.12 -4.05 -10.61
N VAL A 9 18.02 -4.38 -9.32
CA VAL A 9 16.79 -4.99 -8.80
C VAL A 9 15.73 -3.89 -8.85
N GLN A 10 14.98 -3.83 -9.95
CA GLN A 10 13.65 -3.23 -9.90
C GLN A 10 12.88 -4.06 -8.88
N LYS A 11 12.84 -3.59 -7.62
CA LYS A 11 11.89 -4.12 -6.66
C LYS A 11 10.54 -3.90 -7.31
N THR A 12 9.96 -4.95 -7.87
CA THR A 12 8.62 -4.91 -8.44
C THR A 12 7.70 -4.76 -7.24
N VAL A 13 7.52 -3.53 -6.78
CA VAL A 13 6.63 -3.28 -5.66
C VAL A 13 5.23 -3.33 -6.26
N ARG A 14 4.49 -4.38 -5.90
CA ARG A 14 3.18 -4.68 -6.48
C ARG A 14 2.10 -4.04 -5.60
N PRO A 15 1.05 -3.47 -6.20
CA PRO A 15 -0.17 -3.14 -5.47
C PRO A 15 -0.72 -4.38 -4.78
N THR A 16 -1.17 -4.22 -3.54
CA THR A 16 -1.85 -5.27 -2.77
C THR A 16 -3.32 -4.94 -2.68
N THR A 17 -4.18 -5.86 -3.11
CA THR A 17 -5.63 -5.74 -2.92
C THR A 17 -6.03 -6.42 -1.62
N VAL A 18 -6.79 -5.73 -0.78
CA VAL A 18 -7.28 -6.23 0.51
C VAL A 18 -8.79 -6.08 0.55
N VAL A 19 -9.47 -7.13 1.01
CA VAL A 19 -10.90 -7.09 1.37
C VAL A 19 -10.99 -6.81 2.85
N VAL A 20 -11.71 -5.75 3.21
CA VAL A 20 -11.88 -5.31 4.60
C VAL A 20 -12.86 -6.23 5.30
N THR A 21 -12.48 -6.75 6.47
CA THR A 21 -13.27 -7.74 7.23
C THR A 21 -14.18 -7.12 8.28
N GLU A 22 -13.96 -5.85 8.64
CA GLU A 22 -14.77 -5.10 9.60
C GLU A 22 -14.55 -3.60 9.39
N ARG A 23 -15.54 -2.79 9.78
CA ARG A 23 -15.48 -1.34 9.67
C ARG A 23 -14.34 -0.77 10.51
N LYS A 24 -13.39 -0.07 9.88
CA LYS A 24 -12.23 0.56 10.54
C LYS A 24 -11.73 1.77 9.78
N THR A 25 -10.80 2.53 10.39
CA THR A 25 -10.12 3.60 9.67
C THR A 25 -9.04 3.04 8.76
N VAL A 26 -8.63 3.80 7.74
CA VAL A 26 -7.47 3.45 6.92
C VAL A 26 -6.20 3.32 7.79
N ALA A 27 -6.05 4.15 8.82
CA ALA A 27 -4.92 4.05 9.75
C ALA A 27 -4.90 2.71 10.50
N ASP A 28 -6.06 2.25 10.98
CA ASP A 28 -6.19 0.97 11.69
C ASP A 28 -5.94 -0.20 10.74
N LEU A 29 -6.47 -0.14 9.51
CA LEU A 29 -6.22 -1.15 8.48
C LEU A 29 -4.72 -1.28 8.17
N LEU A 30 -4.02 -0.18 7.98
CA LEU A 30 -2.57 -0.21 7.72
C LEU A 30 -1.81 -0.76 8.92
N GLN A 31 -2.22 -0.41 10.14
CA GLN A 31 -1.60 -0.93 11.35
C GLN A 31 -1.79 -2.44 11.52
N GLU A 32 -2.98 -2.97 11.22
CA GLU A 32 -3.26 -4.42 11.27
C GLU A 32 -2.44 -5.21 10.26
N LEU A 33 -2.19 -4.61 9.09
CA LEU A 33 -1.35 -5.20 8.04
C LEU A 33 0.16 -5.01 8.29
N ASP A 34 0.55 -4.41 9.41
CA ASP A 34 1.93 -4.05 9.76
C ASP A 34 2.61 -3.17 8.68
N LEU A 35 1.84 -2.24 8.12
CA LEU A 35 2.28 -1.31 7.08
C LEU A 35 2.47 0.10 7.65
N SER A 36 3.46 0.82 7.11
CA SER A 36 3.63 2.25 7.42
C SER A 36 2.40 3.05 7.00
N ARG A 37 2.09 4.10 7.77
CA ARG A 37 1.05 5.09 7.45
C ARG A 37 1.36 5.95 6.22
N ASP A 38 2.56 5.84 5.67
CA ASP A 38 2.97 6.54 4.45
C ASP A 38 2.45 5.84 3.17
N HIS A 39 1.93 4.61 3.28
CA HIS A 39 1.34 3.90 2.14
C HIS A 39 0.10 4.62 1.61
N VAL A 40 -0.09 4.57 0.30
CA VAL A 40 -1.27 5.15 -0.35
C VAL A 40 -2.35 4.09 -0.46
N VAL A 41 -3.51 4.36 0.13
CA VAL A 41 -4.67 3.46 0.06
C VAL A 41 -5.70 4.03 -0.91
N LEU A 42 -6.22 3.18 -1.79
CA LEU A 42 -7.23 3.52 -2.77
C LEU A 42 -8.50 2.68 -2.55
N SER A 43 -9.68 3.29 -2.67
CA SER A 43 -10.96 2.59 -2.78
C SER A 43 -11.73 3.13 -3.98
N GLY A 44 -12.22 2.25 -4.85
CA GLY A 44 -12.95 2.64 -6.07
C GLY A 44 -12.19 3.62 -6.98
N GLY A 45 -10.85 3.58 -6.97
CA GLY A 45 -9.99 4.49 -7.73
C GLY A 45 -9.75 5.87 -7.08
N ARG A 46 -10.26 6.12 -5.87
CA ARG A 46 -10.00 7.35 -5.11
C ARG A 46 -9.01 7.10 -3.99
N ARG A 47 -8.12 8.06 -3.75
CA ARG A 47 -7.21 8.05 -2.60
C ARG A 47 -7.97 8.33 -1.32
N LEU A 48 -7.75 7.51 -0.32
CA LEU A 48 -8.27 7.70 1.03
C LEU A 48 -7.23 8.36 1.94
N SER A 49 -7.73 9.12 2.91
CA SER A 49 -6.97 9.68 4.03
C SER A 49 -6.90 8.68 5.18
N LEU A 50 -5.95 8.86 6.10
CA LEU A 50 -5.78 7.95 7.25
C LEU A 50 -7.02 7.88 8.16
N ASP A 51 -7.76 8.98 8.24
CA ASP A 51 -8.99 9.09 9.05
C ASP A 51 -10.26 8.67 8.30
N ASP A 52 -10.16 8.37 7.00
CA ASP A 52 -11.31 7.87 6.25
C ASP A 52 -11.69 6.48 6.75
N ILE A 53 -12.99 6.21 6.76
CA ILE A 53 -13.55 4.93 7.17
C ILE A 53 -13.70 4.04 5.95
N VAL A 54 -13.28 2.79 6.09
CA VAL A 54 -13.55 1.69 5.15
C VAL A 54 -14.54 0.73 5.81
N ASP A 55 -15.55 0.30 5.07
CA ASP A 55 -16.60 -0.58 5.57
C ASP A 55 -16.24 -2.06 5.36
N GLU A 56 -16.95 -2.94 6.07
CA GLU A 56 -16.86 -4.38 5.84
C GLU A 56 -17.17 -4.71 4.36
N ASP A 57 -16.47 -5.69 3.80
CA ASP A 57 -16.52 -6.12 2.40
C ASP A 57 -15.99 -5.10 1.37
N ASP A 58 -15.53 -3.92 1.79
CA ASP A 58 -14.87 -2.99 0.88
C ASP A 58 -13.57 -3.59 0.34
N THR A 59 -13.34 -3.39 -0.95
CA THR A 59 -12.07 -3.75 -1.59
C THR A 59 -11.20 -2.51 -1.72
N VAL A 60 -10.05 -2.54 -1.05
CA VAL A 60 -9.05 -1.48 -1.13
C VAL A 60 -7.78 -1.95 -1.82
N VAL A 61 -7.09 -1.01 -2.46
CA VAL A 61 -5.79 -1.24 -3.09
C VAL A 61 -4.74 -0.41 -2.36
N ILE A 62 -3.76 -1.09 -1.79
CA ILE A 62 -2.63 -0.48 -1.11
C ILE A 62 -1.49 -0.40 -2.11
N LEU A 63 -1.09 0.83 -2.43
CA LEU A 63 0.05 1.09 -3.27
C LEU A 63 1.33 1.10 -2.43
N PRO A 64 2.40 0.50 -2.95
CA PRO A 64 3.69 0.55 -2.30
C PRO A 64 4.28 1.95 -2.30
N LEU A 65 5.09 2.23 -1.28
CA LEU A 65 5.85 3.46 -1.22
C LEU A 65 6.85 3.51 -2.39
N ILE A 66 6.58 4.37 -3.37
CA ILE A 66 7.55 4.65 -4.43
C ILE A 66 8.47 5.75 -3.90
N THR A 67 9.61 5.36 -3.32
CA THR A 67 10.70 6.31 -3.05
C THR A 67 11.41 6.62 -4.38
N GLY A 68 10.80 7.48 -5.20
CA GLY A 68 11.46 8.05 -6.37
C GLY A 68 12.32 9.23 -5.93
N GLY A 69 13.64 9.10 -6.04
CA GLY A 69 14.59 10.21 -5.86
C GLY A 69 14.59 11.19 -7.01
#